data_AF-A0A948G3H3-F1
#
_entry.id   AF-A0A948G3H3-F1
#
_cell.length_a   1.000
_cell.length_b   1.000
_cell.length_c   1.000
_cell.angle_alpha   90.00
_cell.angle_beta   90.00
_cell.angle_gamma   90.00
#
_symmetry.space_group_name_H-M   'P 1'
#
loop_
_entity.id
_entity.type
_entity.pdbx_description
1 polymer ?
#
loop_
_entity_poly.entity_id
_entity_poly.type
_entity_poly.pdbx_seq_one_letter_code
_entity_poly.pdbx_strand_id
1 'polypeptide(L)'
;MNPKTPKEASMSEEQAFVSELKEGRQRFISAVIVHGLNTGVREAPDFIRHFSPALIMQGLESRPDLRAKILVPCTGTHSKIGLKMDSALAAVSLQIALDEHVCEPENVLAVFDPDDRVTYSDEQALYPYATESAFWLKSDVQIEIERNRENVRFWLDCAVAERLVTHREIVEGVSVETLVACLPKEEVVKVLTATLAAAKDDKAYDEESFLATCPNSVLVAHVPLEHIWEKVVVPHIAVRHGFVKQEEPAAEEEPAVENKAVEEEPAAESVVVTYKEEEATDDEAEGEDSPKE
;
A
#
# COMPACT_ATOMS: atom_id res chain seq x y z
N MET A 1 -30.82 45.16 5.13
CA MET A 1 -29.64 44.30 4.87
C MET A 1 -29.90 42.99 5.56
N ASN A 2 -30.30 41.95 4.81
CA ASN A 2 -30.57 40.63 5.40
C ASN A 2 -29.28 39.80 5.38
N PRO A 3 -28.92 39.13 6.49
CA PRO A 3 -27.79 38.21 6.51
C PRO A 3 -28.12 37.00 5.64
N LYS A 4 -27.24 36.75 4.67
CA LYS A 4 -27.28 35.60 3.77
C LYS A 4 -26.89 34.37 4.60
N THR A 5 -27.83 33.48 4.87
CA THR A 5 -27.56 32.18 5.47
C THR A 5 -26.65 31.37 4.53
N PRO A 6 -25.61 30.70 5.06
CA PRO A 6 -24.74 29.85 4.26
C PRO A 6 -25.55 28.68 3.73
N LYS A 7 -25.46 28.47 2.43
CA LYS A 7 -26.08 27.38 1.69
C LYS A 7 -25.39 26.09 2.12
N GLU A 8 -26.09 25.24 2.89
CA GLU A 8 -25.68 23.88 3.18
C GLU A 8 -25.35 23.18 1.86
N ALA A 9 -24.07 22.88 1.67
CA ALA A 9 -23.62 22.05 0.57
C ALA A 9 -24.15 20.65 0.84
N SER A 10 -25.19 20.27 0.09
CA SER A 10 -25.62 18.89 -0.10
C SER A 10 -24.38 18.06 -0.45
N MET A 11 -23.81 17.35 0.52
CA MET A 11 -22.78 16.34 0.28
C MET A 11 -23.44 15.26 -0.56
N SER A 12 -23.20 15.31 -1.86
CA SER A 12 -23.54 14.24 -2.79
C SER A 12 -22.98 12.94 -2.24
N GLU A 13 -23.79 11.88 -2.25
CA GLU A 13 -23.31 10.51 -2.06
C GLU A 13 -22.11 10.29 -2.98
N GLU A 14 -20.89 10.39 -2.42
CA GLU A 14 -19.67 10.07 -3.14
C GLU A 14 -19.81 8.61 -3.55
N GLN A 15 -19.91 8.39 -4.85
CA GLN A 15 -19.98 7.04 -5.40
C GLN A 15 -18.74 6.30 -4.92
N ALA A 16 -18.95 5.18 -4.22
CA ALA A 16 -17.86 4.33 -3.79
C ALA A 16 -17.00 3.98 -5.02
N PHE A 17 -15.70 4.22 -4.92
CA PHE A 17 -14.75 3.87 -5.97
C PHE A 17 -14.77 2.36 -6.22
N VAL A 18 -14.85 1.96 -7.50
CA VAL A 18 -14.82 0.55 -7.93
C VAL A 18 -13.67 0.40 -8.93
N SER A 19 -12.67 -0.39 -8.57
CA SER A 19 -11.49 -0.66 -9.40
C SER A 19 -11.83 -1.62 -10.55
N GLU A 20 -11.26 -1.36 -11.73
CA GLU A 20 -11.40 -2.15 -12.96
C GLU A 20 -10.24 -3.14 -13.16
N LEU A 21 -9.30 -3.23 -12.20
CA LEU A 21 -8.15 -4.13 -12.27
C LEU A 21 -8.57 -5.61 -12.25
N LYS A 22 -7.78 -6.46 -12.90
CA LYS A 22 -8.12 -7.88 -13.09
C LYS A 22 -7.99 -8.69 -11.81
N GLU A 23 -6.93 -8.47 -11.04
CA GLU A 23 -6.63 -9.25 -9.84
C GLU A 23 -7.26 -8.62 -8.60
N GLY A 24 -7.86 -9.44 -7.73
CA GLY A 24 -8.52 -8.95 -6.50
C GLY A 24 -7.57 -8.19 -5.57
N ARG A 25 -6.31 -8.63 -5.46
CA ARG A 25 -5.29 -7.95 -4.64
C ARG A 25 -4.98 -6.54 -5.15
N GLN A 26 -4.99 -6.35 -6.47
CA GLN A 26 -4.75 -5.06 -7.09
C GLN A 26 -5.95 -4.12 -6.89
N ARG A 27 -7.18 -4.63 -7.06
CA ARG A 27 -8.40 -3.88 -6.76
C ARG A 27 -8.47 -3.46 -5.29
N PHE A 28 -8.12 -4.37 -4.40
CA PHE A 28 -8.04 -4.12 -2.96
C PHE A 28 -7.09 -2.98 -2.62
N ILE A 29 -5.83 -3.04 -3.07
CA ILE A 29 -4.85 -1.99 -2.73
C ILE A 29 -5.20 -0.66 -3.40
N SER A 30 -5.79 -0.67 -4.61
CA SER A 30 -6.31 0.53 -5.28
C SER A 30 -7.40 1.19 -4.43
N ALA A 31 -8.40 0.42 -3.99
CA ALA A 31 -9.50 0.91 -3.17
C ALA A 31 -9.04 1.43 -1.81
N VAL A 32 -8.09 0.73 -1.17
CA VAL A 32 -7.47 1.15 0.10
C VAL A 32 -6.75 2.48 -0.03
N ILE A 33 -5.97 2.69 -1.11
CA ILE A 33 -5.26 3.94 -1.35
C ILE A 33 -6.25 5.09 -1.55
N VAL A 34 -7.28 4.89 -2.35
CA VAL A 34 -8.33 5.90 -2.57
C VAL A 34 -9.04 6.24 -1.27
N HIS A 35 -9.42 5.22 -0.48
CA HIS A 35 -10.06 5.43 0.81
C HIS A 35 -9.15 6.18 1.79
N GLY A 36 -7.86 5.84 1.85
CA GLY A 36 -6.88 6.52 2.70
C GLY A 36 -6.73 8.01 2.34
N LEU A 37 -6.73 8.33 1.04
CA LEU A 37 -6.70 9.71 0.54
C LEU A 37 -8.00 10.47 0.86
N ASN A 38 -9.17 9.84 0.67
CA ASN A 38 -10.47 10.47 0.92
C ASN A 38 -10.74 10.71 2.42
N THR A 39 -10.20 9.87 3.29
CA THR A 39 -10.36 9.98 4.75
C THR A 39 -9.27 10.81 5.43
N GLY A 40 -8.25 11.23 4.68
CA GLY A 40 -7.08 11.94 5.22
C GLY A 40 -6.21 11.07 6.15
N VAL A 41 -6.27 9.73 6.00
CA VAL A 41 -5.29 8.82 6.61
C VAL A 41 -3.96 8.88 5.86
N ARG A 42 -4.03 9.22 4.56
CA ARG A 42 -2.90 9.52 3.68
C ARG A 42 -3.15 10.86 3.01
N GLU A 43 -2.10 11.60 2.75
CA GLU A 43 -2.18 12.83 1.96
C GLU A 43 -1.49 12.67 0.60
N ALA A 44 -1.80 13.57 -0.34
CA ALA A 44 -1.15 13.56 -1.65
C ALA A 44 0.38 13.77 -1.57
N PRO A 45 0.92 14.65 -0.70
CA PRO A 45 2.36 14.78 -0.49
C PRO A 45 3.02 13.47 -0.04
N ASP A 46 2.34 12.67 0.79
CA ASP A 46 2.87 11.36 1.20
C ASP A 46 3.05 10.41 0.02
N PHE A 47 2.16 10.49 -0.98
CA PHE A 47 2.25 9.66 -2.17
C PHE A 47 3.48 10.04 -2.99
N ILE A 48 3.70 11.34 -3.22
CA ILE A 48 4.87 11.84 -3.96
C ILE A 48 6.18 11.51 -3.22
N ARG A 49 6.17 11.50 -1.89
CA ARG A 49 7.33 11.08 -1.09
C ARG A 49 7.69 9.60 -1.30
N HIS A 50 6.71 8.71 -1.44
CA HIS A 50 6.93 7.28 -1.68
C HIS A 50 7.20 6.95 -3.15
N PHE A 51 6.47 7.64 -4.03
CA PHE A 51 6.52 7.48 -5.47
C PHE A 51 6.99 8.81 -6.05
N SER A 52 8.31 9.01 -6.00
CA SER A 52 8.93 10.23 -6.51
C SER A 52 8.61 10.42 -8.00
N PRO A 53 8.69 11.66 -8.53
CA PRO A 53 8.54 11.91 -9.96
C PRO A 53 9.39 10.98 -10.85
N ALA A 54 10.59 10.61 -10.39
CA ALA A 54 11.44 9.63 -11.06
C ALA A 54 10.79 8.24 -11.12
N LEU A 55 10.31 7.71 -9.99
CA LEU A 55 9.67 6.39 -9.93
C LEU A 55 8.36 6.36 -10.73
N ILE A 56 7.52 7.40 -10.63
CA ILE A 56 6.28 7.50 -11.39
C ILE A 56 6.56 7.48 -12.89
N MET A 57 7.48 8.33 -13.37
CA MET A 57 7.74 8.43 -14.81
C MET A 57 8.48 7.21 -15.35
N GLN A 58 9.32 6.56 -14.54
CA GLN A 58 9.95 5.29 -14.87
C GLN A 58 8.91 4.16 -14.98
N GLY A 59 7.99 4.04 -14.02
CA GLY A 59 6.91 3.04 -14.08
C GLY A 59 6.04 3.20 -15.33
N LEU A 60 5.89 4.43 -15.81
CA LEU A 60 5.17 4.78 -17.03
C LEU A 60 6.05 4.77 -18.30
N GLU A 61 7.26 4.20 -18.30
CA GLU A 61 8.20 4.24 -19.43
C GLU A 61 7.60 3.71 -20.76
N SER A 62 6.76 2.67 -20.67
CA SER A 62 6.07 2.09 -21.84
C SER A 62 4.77 2.82 -22.23
N ARG A 63 4.36 3.83 -21.47
CA ARG A 63 3.08 4.55 -21.59
C ARG A 63 3.27 6.06 -21.76
N PRO A 64 3.80 6.52 -22.91
CA PRO A 64 4.03 7.95 -23.17
C PRO A 64 2.73 8.77 -23.13
N ASP A 65 1.58 8.16 -23.43
CA ASP A 65 0.25 8.75 -23.32
C ASP A 65 -0.09 9.15 -21.88
N LEU A 66 0.15 8.24 -20.92
CA LEU A 66 -0.11 8.48 -19.50
C LEU A 66 0.90 9.48 -18.91
N ARG A 67 2.19 9.38 -19.28
CA ARG A 67 3.18 10.39 -18.87
C ARG A 67 2.78 11.78 -19.34
N ALA A 68 2.40 11.92 -20.61
CA ALA A 68 1.94 13.20 -21.15
C ALA A 68 0.66 13.70 -20.46
N LYS A 69 -0.28 12.81 -20.11
CA LYS A 69 -1.50 13.15 -19.37
C LYS A 69 -1.19 13.77 -18.01
N ILE A 70 -0.13 13.31 -17.33
CA ILE A 70 0.33 13.89 -16.06
C ILE A 70 1.11 15.18 -16.31
N LEU A 71 2.10 15.15 -17.20
CA LEU A 71 3.01 16.28 -17.41
C LEU A 71 2.33 17.55 -17.92
N VAL A 72 1.43 17.44 -18.89
CA VAL A 72 0.80 18.61 -19.53
C VAL A 72 0.10 19.52 -18.52
N PRO A 73 -0.82 19.01 -17.66
CA PRO A 73 -1.47 19.84 -16.65
C PRO A 73 -0.53 20.28 -15.53
N CYS A 74 0.43 19.45 -15.12
CA CYS A 74 1.34 19.77 -14.01
C CYS A 74 2.44 20.79 -14.39
N THR A 75 2.93 20.77 -15.62
CA THR A 75 4.10 21.58 -16.04
C THR A 75 3.75 22.69 -17.04
N GLY A 76 2.54 22.68 -17.60
CA GLY A 76 2.17 23.55 -18.73
C GLY A 76 2.84 23.15 -20.06
N THR A 77 3.55 22.03 -20.12
CA THR A 77 4.20 21.54 -21.34
C THR A 77 3.17 21.28 -22.44
N HIS A 78 3.50 21.64 -23.68
CA HIS A 78 2.63 21.36 -24.82
C HIS A 78 2.49 19.85 -25.06
N SER A 79 1.28 19.35 -25.28
CA SER A 79 0.97 17.90 -25.40
C SER A 79 1.87 17.14 -26.38
N LYS A 80 2.17 17.70 -27.56
CA LYS A 80 3.10 17.08 -28.54
C LYS A 80 4.53 16.90 -28.01
N ILE A 81 4.98 17.76 -27.10
CA ILE A 81 6.30 17.66 -26.47
C ILE A 81 6.24 16.61 -25.37
N GLY A 82 5.20 16.65 -24.51
CA GLY A 82 5.00 15.65 -23.46
C GLY A 82 4.99 14.21 -23.98
N LEU A 83 4.35 13.96 -25.13
CA LEU A 83 4.31 12.63 -25.77
C LEU A 83 5.68 12.14 -26.29
N LYS A 84 6.62 13.05 -26.55
CA LYS A 84 7.97 12.74 -27.05
C LYS A 84 9.03 12.75 -25.94
N MET A 85 8.65 13.19 -24.75
CA MET A 85 9.55 13.27 -23.61
C MET A 85 9.81 11.85 -23.07
N ASP A 86 11.08 11.51 -22.91
CA ASP A 86 11.47 10.28 -22.22
C ASP A 86 11.12 10.35 -20.73
N SER A 87 11.19 9.21 -20.04
CA SER A 87 10.83 9.11 -18.61
C SER A 87 11.76 9.93 -17.72
N ALA A 88 13.04 10.04 -18.03
CA ALA A 88 14.02 10.77 -17.24
C ALA A 88 13.78 12.29 -17.29
N LEU A 89 13.61 12.86 -18.48
CA LEU A 89 13.33 14.29 -18.67
C LEU A 89 11.93 14.65 -18.13
N ALA A 90 10.96 13.75 -18.27
CA ALA A 90 9.64 13.87 -17.66
C ALA A 90 9.74 13.97 -16.13
N ALA A 91 10.52 13.10 -15.51
CA ALA A 91 10.73 13.09 -14.06
C ALA A 91 11.30 14.41 -13.56
N VAL A 92 12.37 14.90 -14.20
CA VAL A 92 13.01 16.18 -13.86
C VAL A 92 12.02 17.34 -14.01
N SER A 93 11.26 17.36 -15.12
CA SER A 93 10.28 18.43 -15.38
C SER A 93 9.16 18.44 -14.33
N LEU A 94 8.65 17.27 -13.92
CA LEU A 94 7.64 17.17 -12.88
C LEU A 94 8.20 17.55 -11.50
N GLN A 95 9.44 17.13 -11.18
CA GLN A 95 10.09 17.51 -9.92
C GLN A 95 10.27 19.03 -9.82
N ILE A 96 10.76 19.69 -10.87
CA ILE A 96 10.88 21.16 -10.91
C ILE A 96 9.53 21.82 -10.70
N ALA A 97 8.46 21.31 -11.33
CA ALA A 97 7.13 21.88 -11.17
C ALA A 97 6.60 21.78 -9.73
N LEU A 98 6.93 20.69 -9.01
CA LEU A 98 6.59 20.52 -7.60
C LEU A 98 7.46 21.42 -6.70
N ASP A 99 8.77 21.49 -6.96
CA ASP A 99 9.71 22.29 -6.17
C ASP A 99 9.42 23.80 -6.29
N GLU A 100 8.99 24.26 -7.46
CA GLU A 100 8.64 25.66 -7.74
C GLU A 100 7.16 25.98 -7.47
N HIS A 101 6.38 25.04 -6.90
CA HIS A 101 4.94 25.19 -6.64
C HIS A 101 4.11 25.60 -7.87
N VAL A 102 4.56 25.21 -9.06
CA VAL A 102 3.78 25.31 -10.31
C VAL A 102 2.70 24.22 -10.35
N CYS A 103 2.98 23.10 -9.69
CA CYS A 103 2.08 21.96 -9.50
C CYS A 103 2.07 21.57 -8.02
N GLU A 104 0.90 21.20 -7.50
CA GLU A 104 0.78 20.58 -6.18
C GLU A 104 0.61 19.05 -6.31
N PRO A 105 0.97 18.26 -5.28
CA PRO A 105 0.78 16.81 -5.26
C PRO A 105 -0.65 16.37 -5.60
N GLU A 106 -1.66 17.13 -5.16
CA GLU A 106 -3.07 16.87 -5.44
C GLU A 106 -3.37 16.94 -6.93
N ASN A 107 -2.70 17.84 -7.68
CA ASN A 107 -2.88 17.94 -9.12
C ASN A 107 -2.35 16.69 -9.82
N VAL A 108 -1.22 16.13 -9.36
CA VAL A 108 -0.66 14.88 -9.88
C VAL A 108 -1.63 13.73 -9.66
N LEU A 109 -2.16 13.57 -8.44
CA LEU A 109 -3.11 12.51 -8.14
C LEU A 109 -4.45 12.69 -8.84
N ALA A 110 -4.92 13.91 -9.05
CA ALA A 110 -6.16 14.16 -9.77
C ALA A 110 -6.12 13.66 -11.23
N VAL A 111 -4.93 13.61 -11.85
CA VAL A 111 -4.76 13.16 -13.24
C VAL A 111 -4.21 11.73 -13.37
N PHE A 112 -3.52 11.25 -12.34
CA PHE A 112 -3.01 9.88 -12.25
C PHE A 112 -4.11 8.96 -11.69
N ASP A 113 -4.73 8.18 -12.56
CA ASP A 113 -5.88 7.33 -12.21
C ASP A 113 -5.53 6.34 -11.08
N PRO A 114 -6.42 6.08 -10.11
CA PRO A 114 -6.15 5.14 -9.02
C PRO A 114 -5.66 3.75 -9.48
N ASP A 115 -6.23 3.21 -10.55
CA ASP A 115 -5.83 1.89 -11.05
C ASP A 115 -4.48 1.93 -11.79
N ASP A 116 -4.19 3.04 -12.45
CA ASP A 116 -2.86 3.27 -13.05
C ASP A 116 -1.79 3.39 -11.94
N ARG A 117 -2.10 4.00 -10.79
CA ARG A 117 -1.16 4.07 -9.65
C ARG A 117 -0.72 2.68 -9.20
N VAL A 118 -1.66 1.74 -9.12
CA VAL A 118 -1.34 0.36 -8.73
C VAL A 118 -0.65 -0.41 -9.84
N THR A 119 -1.05 -0.18 -11.10
CA THR A 119 -0.52 -0.91 -12.26
C THR A 119 0.95 -0.57 -12.55
N TYR A 120 1.35 0.69 -12.37
CA TYR A 120 2.67 1.19 -12.77
C TYR A 120 3.61 1.51 -11.61
N SER A 121 3.18 1.31 -10.36
CA SER A 121 4.05 1.45 -9.19
C SER A 121 4.55 0.10 -8.71
N ASP A 122 5.64 0.09 -7.95
CA ASP A 122 6.12 -1.13 -7.29
C ASP A 122 5.10 -1.62 -6.25
N GLU A 123 4.60 -2.84 -6.44
CA GLU A 123 3.63 -3.48 -5.56
C GLU A 123 4.14 -3.58 -4.12
N GLN A 124 5.45 -3.77 -3.94
CA GLN A 124 6.09 -3.87 -2.63
C GLN A 124 6.21 -2.51 -1.91
N ALA A 125 6.09 -1.40 -2.64
CA ALA A 125 6.08 -0.06 -2.07
C ALA A 125 4.66 0.45 -1.75
N LEU A 126 3.62 -0.07 -2.42
CA LEU A 126 2.23 0.34 -2.22
C LEU A 126 1.69 -0.02 -0.83
N TYR A 127 2.03 -1.19 -0.32
CA TYR A 127 1.57 -1.61 1.02
C TYR A 127 2.22 -0.82 2.15
N PRO A 128 3.57 -0.63 2.19
CA PRO A 128 4.19 0.30 3.13
C PRO A 128 3.59 1.70 3.07
N TYR A 129 3.36 2.24 1.86
CA TYR A 129 2.64 3.50 1.69
C TYR A 129 1.27 3.47 2.36
N ALA A 130 0.42 2.47 2.08
CA ALA A 130 -0.93 2.42 2.66
C ALA A 130 -0.95 2.29 4.19
N THR A 131 0.15 1.82 4.80
CA THR A 131 0.21 1.41 6.21
C THR A 131 1.12 2.26 7.09
N GLU A 132 1.90 3.18 6.51
CA GLU A 132 2.93 3.94 7.23
C GLU A 132 2.42 4.73 8.45
N SER A 133 1.17 5.21 8.40
CA SER A 133 0.57 6.00 9.50
C SER A 133 0.28 5.15 10.73
N ALA A 134 0.39 3.83 10.62
CA ALA A 134 0.16 2.87 11.69
C ALA A 134 -1.16 3.13 12.44
N PHE A 135 -2.21 3.51 11.70
CA PHE A 135 -3.49 3.99 12.25
C PHE A 135 -4.20 2.96 13.15
N TRP A 136 -3.83 1.68 13.09
CA TRP A 136 -4.35 0.65 14.00
C TRP A 136 -3.75 0.70 15.42
N LEU A 137 -2.70 1.49 15.64
CA LEU A 137 -2.14 1.72 16.97
C LEU A 137 -3.05 2.63 17.79
N LYS A 138 -2.87 2.59 19.11
CA LYS A 138 -3.69 3.37 20.05
C LYS A 138 -3.50 4.87 19.81
N SER A 139 -4.61 5.59 19.66
CA SER A 139 -4.67 7.05 19.72
C SER A 139 -5.40 7.47 21.00
N ASP A 140 -5.02 8.62 21.55
CA ASP A 140 -5.70 9.27 22.68
C ASP A 140 -6.84 10.20 22.24
N VAL A 141 -6.95 10.48 20.93
CA VAL A 141 -7.91 11.42 20.37
C VAL A 141 -9.13 10.66 19.84
N GLN A 142 -10.30 10.87 20.47
CA GLN A 142 -11.52 10.14 20.14
C GLN A 142 -11.91 10.17 18.65
N ILE A 143 -11.76 11.33 17.99
CA ILE A 143 -12.06 11.49 16.56
C ILE A 143 -11.12 10.61 15.71
N GLU A 144 -9.85 10.51 16.09
CA GLU A 144 -8.89 9.65 15.40
C GLU A 144 -9.21 8.18 15.65
N ILE A 145 -9.62 7.80 16.87
CA ILE A 145 -10.03 6.42 17.19
C ILE A 145 -11.19 5.99 16.28
N GLU A 146 -12.21 6.83 16.13
CA GLU A 146 -13.37 6.54 15.26
C GLU A 146 -12.95 6.43 13.79
N ARG A 147 -12.16 7.39 13.29
CA ARG A 147 -11.61 7.34 11.93
C ARG A 147 -10.76 6.09 11.68
N ASN A 148 -9.92 5.71 12.64
CA ASN A 148 -9.05 4.55 12.54
C ASN A 148 -9.86 3.24 12.54
N ARG A 149 -10.93 3.17 13.34
CA ARG A 149 -11.89 2.04 13.31
C ARG A 149 -12.57 1.93 11.95
N GLU A 150 -13.05 3.03 11.40
CA GLU A 150 -13.66 3.07 10.08
C GLU A 150 -12.69 2.62 8.99
N ASN A 151 -11.43 3.04 9.08
CA ASN A 151 -10.39 2.62 8.14
C ASN A 151 -10.09 1.12 8.25
N VAL A 152 -9.86 0.57 9.46
CA VAL A 152 -9.65 -0.88 9.63
C VAL A 152 -10.87 -1.68 9.15
N ARG A 153 -12.08 -1.19 9.42
CA ARG A 153 -13.31 -1.81 8.90
C ARG A 153 -13.30 -1.82 7.37
N PHE A 154 -12.99 -0.70 6.73
CA PHE A 154 -12.94 -0.60 5.27
C PHE A 154 -11.95 -1.61 4.69
N TRP A 155 -10.77 -1.76 5.31
CA TRP A 155 -9.79 -2.77 4.92
C TRP A 155 -10.37 -4.18 4.98
N LEU A 156 -11.05 -4.56 6.08
CA LEU A 156 -11.66 -5.88 6.22
C LEU A 156 -12.79 -6.09 5.20
N ASP A 157 -13.70 -5.13 5.07
CA ASP A 157 -14.83 -5.18 4.15
C ASP A 157 -14.34 -5.32 2.69
N CYS A 158 -13.32 -4.54 2.31
CA CYS A 158 -12.71 -4.60 0.99
C CYS A 158 -11.99 -5.93 0.75
N ALA A 159 -11.24 -6.43 1.73
CA ALA A 159 -10.54 -7.72 1.60
C ALA A 159 -11.51 -8.90 1.44
N VAL A 160 -12.66 -8.88 2.12
CA VAL A 160 -13.71 -9.89 1.95
C VAL A 160 -14.35 -9.77 0.57
N ALA A 161 -14.70 -8.54 0.15
CA ALA A 161 -15.30 -8.29 -1.16
C ALA A 161 -14.39 -8.77 -2.32
N GLU A 162 -13.09 -8.54 -2.19
CA GLU A 162 -12.07 -8.93 -3.16
C GLU A 162 -11.56 -10.37 -2.97
N ARG A 163 -12.16 -11.13 -2.04
CA ARG A 163 -11.88 -12.54 -1.75
C ARG A 163 -10.42 -12.80 -1.36
N LEU A 164 -9.78 -11.84 -0.72
CA LEU A 164 -8.43 -11.98 -0.16
C LEU A 164 -8.44 -12.72 1.17
N VAL A 165 -9.50 -12.53 1.94
CA VAL A 165 -9.74 -13.18 3.23
C VAL A 165 -11.16 -13.74 3.26
N THR A 166 -11.32 -14.88 3.92
CA THR A 166 -12.63 -15.51 4.16
C THR A 166 -13.21 -15.10 5.51
N HIS A 167 -14.53 -15.20 5.67
CA HIS A 167 -15.20 -14.98 6.96
C HIS A 167 -14.60 -15.85 8.08
N ARG A 168 -14.23 -17.08 7.74
CA ARG A 168 -13.59 -18.02 8.67
C ARG A 168 -12.23 -17.53 9.17
N GLU A 169 -11.37 -17.05 8.27
CA GLU A 169 -10.05 -16.53 8.63
C GLU A 169 -10.12 -15.30 9.54
N ILE A 170 -11.14 -14.46 9.36
CA ILE A 170 -11.39 -13.32 10.25
C ILE A 170 -11.73 -13.83 11.67
N VAL A 171 -12.68 -14.76 11.78
CA VAL A 171 -13.12 -15.30 13.08
C VAL A 171 -12.00 -16.10 13.77
N GLU A 172 -11.28 -16.94 13.03
CA GLU A 172 -10.14 -17.71 13.55
C GLU A 172 -8.99 -16.79 13.98
N GLY A 173 -8.67 -15.76 13.19
CA GLY A 173 -7.61 -14.80 13.50
C GLY A 173 -7.91 -13.96 14.74
N VAL A 174 -9.15 -13.47 14.90
CA VAL A 174 -9.54 -12.78 16.15
C VAL A 174 -9.57 -13.76 17.33
N SER A 175 -9.98 -15.00 17.08
CA SER A 175 -10.24 -16.09 18.05
C SER A 175 -11.51 -15.90 18.88
N VAL A 176 -12.18 -17.01 19.19
CA VAL A 176 -13.41 -17.02 20.00
C VAL A 176 -13.16 -16.51 21.42
N GLU A 177 -11.98 -16.79 21.98
CA GLU A 177 -11.60 -16.35 23.32
C GLU A 177 -11.56 -14.81 23.41
N THR A 178 -10.90 -14.16 22.45
CA THR A 178 -10.86 -12.70 22.36
C THR A 178 -12.25 -12.11 22.09
N LEU A 179 -13.04 -12.74 21.22
CA LEU A 179 -14.41 -12.28 20.93
C LEU A 179 -15.26 -12.27 22.21
N VAL A 180 -15.24 -13.33 23.00
CA VAL A 180 -16.01 -13.42 24.26
C VAL A 180 -15.49 -12.43 25.31
N ALA A 181 -14.18 -12.17 25.34
CA ALA A 181 -13.57 -11.23 26.28
C ALA A 181 -13.84 -9.75 25.94
N CYS A 182 -13.88 -9.42 24.65
CA CYS A 182 -13.98 -8.03 24.18
C CYS A 182 -15.40 -7.60 23.80
N LEU A 183 -16.25 -8.52 23.32
CA LEU A 183 -17.61 -8.16 22.90
C LEU A 183 -18.50 -7.84 24.09
N PRO A 184 -19.37 -6.84 23.97
CA PRO A 184 -20.37 -6.54 24.98
C PRO A 184 -21.38 -7.69 25.07
N LYS A 185 -21.98 -7.86 26.25
CA LYS A 185 -22.88 -8.99 26.54
C LYS A 185 -24.07 -9.04 25.58
N GLU A 186 -24.54 -7.87 25.16
CA GLU A 186 -25.64 -7.70 24.22
C GLU A 186 -25.34 -8.37 22.86
N GLU A 187 -24.13 -8.18 22.33
CA GLU A 187 -23.71 -8.79 21.06
C GLU A 187 -23.49 -10.31 21.21
N VAL A 188 -22.91 -10.75 22.33
CA VAL A 188 -22.77 -12.19 22.62
C VAL A 188 -24.13 -12.88 22.71
N VAL A 189 -25.12 -12.25 23.36
CA VAL A 189 -26.48 -12.79 23.44
C VAL A 189 -27.15 -12.83 22.06
N LYS A 190 -26.94 -11.83 21.20
CA LYS A 190 -27.44 -11.85 19.81
C LYS A 190 -26.87 -13.03 19.04
N VAL A 191 -25.55 -13.23 19.10
CA VAL A 191 -24.88 -14.36 18.44
C VAL A 191 -25.44 -15.69 18.95
N LEU A 192 -25.51 -15.89 20.28
CA LEU A 192 -26.07 -17.13 20.86
C LEU A 192 -27.54 -17.36 20.46
N THR A 193 -28.34 -16.29 20.42
CA THR A 193 -29.74 -16.38 19.99
C THR A 193 -29.85 -16.78 18.52
N ALA A 194 -28.99 -16.22 17.67
CA ALA A 194 -28.92 -16.55 16.25
C ALA A 194 -28.45 -18.01 16.04
N THR A 195 -27.45 -18.46 16.80
CA THR A 195 -26.99 -19.86 16.77
C THR A 195 -28.10 -20.83 17.18
N LEU A 196 -28.84 -20.53 18.26
CA LEU A 196 -29.97 -21.35 18.70
C LEU A 196 -31.13 -21.34 17.70
N ALA A 197 -31.35 -20.24 16.99
CA ALA A 197 -32.34 -20.17 15.93
C ALA A 197 -31.93 -21.04 14.72
N ALA A 198 -30.68 -20.94 14.26
CA ALA A 198 -30.15 -21.78 13.19
C ALA A 198 -30.23 -23.27 13.52
N ALA A 199 -29.91 -23.65 14.77
CA ALA A 199 -30.02 -25.02 15.25
C ALA A 199 -31.46 -25.55 15.25
N LYS A 200 -32.46 -24.71 15.51
CA LYS A 200 -33.89 -25.09 15.42
C LYS A 200 -34.33 -25.33 13.98
N ASP A 201 -33.71 -24.64 13.03
CA ASP A 201 -33.96 -24.78 11.59
C ASP A 201 -33.09 -25.88 10.94
N ASP A 202 -32.36 -26.66 11.75
CA ASP A 202 -31.44 -27.72 11.31
C ASP A 202 -30.33 -27.20 10.36
N LYS A 203 -29.91 -25.95 10.57
CA LYS A 203 -28.83 -25.29 9.84
C LYS A 203 -27.60 -25.13 10.71
N ALA A 204 -26.42 -25.36 10.13
CA ALA A 204 -25.17 -25.01 10.76
C ALA A 204 -25.05 -23.48 10.88
N TYR A 205 -24.58 -22.99 12.02
CA TYR A 205 -24.24 -21.58 12.21
C TYR A 205 -22.77 -21.41 11.84
N ASP A 206 -22.52 -20.93 10.63
CA ASP A 206 -21.18 -20.71 10.06
C ASP A 206 -20.65 -19.30 10.32
N GLU A 207 -19.41 -19.05 9.91
CA GLU A 207 -18.74 -17.77 10.11
C GLU A 207 -19.33 -16.65 9.25
N GLU A 208 -19.98 -16.97 8.13
CA GLU A 208 -20.76 -16.02 7.35
C GLU A 208 -22.00 -15.55 8.13
N SER A 209 -22.75 -16.48 8.73
CA SER A 209 -23.87 -16.16 9.62
C SER A 209 -23.44 -15.37 10.86
N PHE A 210 -22.24 -15.68 11.38
CA PHE A 210 -21.63 -14.91 12.46
C PHE A 210 -21.36 -13.46 12.04
N LEU A 211 -20.67 -13.22 10.92
CA LEU A 211 -20.36 -11.88 10.45
C LEU A 211 -21.59 -11.12 9.93
N ALA A 212 -22.66 -11.82 9.53
CA ALA A 212 -23.95 -11.19 9.29
C ALA A 212 -24.62 -10.66 10.58
N THR A 213 -24.38 -11.33 11.71
CA THR A 213 -24.92 -10.92 13.03
C THR A 213 -24.02 -9.89 13.71
N CYS A 214 -22.71 -10.08 13.61
CA CYS A 214 -21.65 -9.27 14.19
C CYS A 214 -20.74 -8.77 13.06
N PRO A 215 -21.16 -7.75 12.29
CA PRO A 215 -20.39 -7.26 11.14
C PRO A 215 -19.05 -6.69 11.56
N ASN A 216 -18.15 -6.51 10.58
CA ASN A 216 -16.81 -5.96 10.81
C ASN A 216 -16.84 -4.61 11.56
N SER A 217 -17.91 -3.81 11.40
CA SER A 217 -18.14 -2.58 12.18
C SER A 217 -18.24 -2.81 13.69
N VAL A 218 -18.88 -3.90 14.12
CA VAL A 218 -19.00 -4.29 15.53
C VAL A 218 -17.66 -4.85 16.02
N LEU A 219 -16.97 -5.63 15.19
CA LEU A 219 -15.66 -6.18 15.55
C LEU A 219 -14.64 -5.07 15.83
N VAL A 220 -14.47 -4.10 14.91
CA VAL A 220 -13.51 -3.00 15.11
C VAL A 220 -13.90 -2.05 16.25
N ALA A 221 -15.18 -1.99 16.61
CA ALA A 221 -15.65 -1.17 17.72
C ALA A 221 -15.23 -1.72 19.09
N HIS A 222 -15.09 -3.04 19.22
CA HIS A 222 -14.91 -3.70 20.51
C HIS A 222 -13.59 -4.46 20.66
N VAL A 223 -13.04 -5.00 19.56
CA VAL A 223 -11.75 -5.70 19.56
C VAL A 223 -10.63 -4.69 19.33
N PRO A 224 -9.49 -4.78 20.04
CA PRO A 224 -8.34 -3.90 19.80
C PRO A 224 -7.90 -3.95 18.33
N LEU A 225 -7.73 -2.77 17.70
CA LEU A 225 -7.36 -2.66 16.28
C LEU A 225 -6.00 -3.31 15.99
N GLU A 226 -5.03 -3.15 16.88
CA GLU A 226 -3.73 -3.80 16.84
C GLU A 226 -3.85 -5.33 16.74
N HIS A 227 -4.73 -5.95 17.53
CA HIS A 227 -4.96 -7.40 17.48
C HIS A 227 -5.56 -7.85 16.15
N ILE A 228 -6.56 -7.12 15.64
CA ILE A 228 -7.13 -7.39 14.31
C ILE A 228 -6.05 -7.27 13.23
N TRP A 229 -5.23 -6.23 13.31
CA TRP A 229 -4.20 -5.96 12.32
C TRP A 229 -3.14 -7.07 12.29
N GLU A 230 -2.61 -7.43 13.45
CA GLU A 230 -1.55 -8.44 13.58
C GLU A 230 -2.02 -9.87 13.32
N LYS A 231 -3.27 -10.20 13.67
CA LYS A 231 -3.77 -11.59 13.56
C LYS A 231 -4.57 -11.85 12.30
N VAL A 232 -5.17 -10.83 11.70
CA VAL A 232 -6.00 -10.97 10.50
C VAL A 232 -5.34 -10.31 9.29
N VAL A 233 -5.11 -8.99 9.36
CA VAL A 233 -4.68 -8.22 8.18
C VAL A 233 -3.28 -8.63 7.72
N VAL A 234 -2.28 -8.64 8.62
CA VAL A 234 -0.90 -8.96 8.25
C VAL A 234 -0.78 -10.41 7.73
N PRO A 235 -1.26 -11.45 8.44
CA PRO A 235 -1.03 -12.83 8.00
C PRO A 235 -1.85 -13.22 6.78
N HIS A 236 -3.15 -12.87 6.76
CA HIS A 236 -4.08 -13.35 5.73
C HIS A 236 -4.19 -12.43 4.51
N ILE A 237 -3.86 -11.14 4.65
CA ILE A 237 -3.89 -10.18 3.55
C ILE A 237 -2.46 -9.87 3.10
N ALA A 238 -1.64 -9.30 3.98
CA ALA A 238 -0.33 -8.74 3.59
C ALA A 238 0.67 -9.82 3.13
N VAL A 239 0.91 -10.83 3.98
CA VAL A 239 1.89 -11.90 3.72
C VAL A 239 1.39 -12.83 2.64
N ARG A 240 0.14 -13.31 2.76
CA ARG A 240 -0.42 -14.30 1.83
C ARG A 240 -0.49 -13.83 0.37
N HIS A 241 -0.77 -12.53 0.15
CA HIS A 241 -0.92 -11.98 -1.20
C HIS A 241 0.35 -11.28 -1.71
N GLY A 242 1.46 -11.38 -0.97
CA GLY A 242 2.78 -10.93 -1.42
C GLY A 242 3.05 -9.43 -1.30
N PHE A 243 2.23 -8.70 -0.53
CA PHE A 243 2.42 -7.27 -0.29
C PHE A 243 3.64 -6.99 0.59
N VAL A 244 3.96 -7.91 1.49
CA VAL A 244 5.16 -7.87 2.34
C VAL A 244 6.05 -9.02 1.91
N LYS A 245 7.34 -8.74 1.67
CA LYS A 245 8.32 -9.82 1.47
C LYS A 245 8.31 -10.68 2.72
N GLN A 246 7.93 -11.94 2.56
CA GLN A 246 8.12 -12.92 3.61
C GLN A 246 9.62 -13.03 3.80
N GLU A 247 10.13 -12.52 4.93
CA GLU A 247 11.46 -12.90 5.38
C GLU A 247 11.37 -14.41 5.57
N GLU A 248 11.89 -15.16 4.60
CA GLU A 248 12.08 -16.59 4.75
C GLU A 248 12.82 -16.75 6.08
N PRO A 249 12.28 -17.52 7.04
CA PRO A 249 12.95 -17.72 8.30
C PRO A 249 14.34 -18.23 7.93
N ALA A 250 15.35 -17.41 8.19
CA ALA A 250 16.74 -17.70 7.88
C ALA A 250 16.95 -19.13 8.35
N ALA A 251 17.08 -20.06 7.40
CA ALA A 251 17.12 -21.47 7.71
C ALA A 251 18.17 -21.59 8.81
N GLU A 252 17.74 -21.97 10.02
CA GLU A 252 18.66 -22.27 11.10
C GLU A 252 19.62 -23.27 10.47
N GLU A 253 20.85 -22.81 10.20
CA GLU A 253 21.91 -23.67 9.70
C GLU A 253 21.97 -24.79 10.72
N GLU A 254 21.46 -25.97 10.33
CA GLU A 254 21.59 -27.16 11.14
C GLU A 254 23.06 -27.23 11.54
N PRO A 255 23.39 -27.30 12.84
CA PRO A 255 24.77 -27.22 13.28
C PRO A 255 25.52 -28.31 12.53
N ALA A 256 26.44 -27.86 11.66
CA ALA A 256 27.26 -28.74 10.85
C ALA A 256 27.81 -29.82 11.78
N VAL A 257 27.34 -31.06 11.60
CA VAL A 257 27.85 -32.21 12.32
C VAL A 257 29.32 -32.30 11.92
N GLU A 258 30.18 -31.80 12.81
CA GLU A 258 31.62 -31.76 12.71
C GLU A 258 32.13 -33.20 12.73
N ASN A 259 32.04 -33.87 11.58
CA ASN A 259 32.75 -35.10 11.32
C ASN A 259 34.24 -34.75 11.31
N LYS A 260 34.89 -34.93 12.47
CA LYS A 260 36.34 -35.01 12.61
C LYS A 260 36.87 -36.16 11.75
N ALA A 261 37.12 -35.85 10.48
CA ALA A 261 37.98 -36.64 9.61
C ALA A 261 39.43 -36.21 9.86
N VAL A 262 40.15 -37.16 10.45
CA VAL A 262 41.59 -37.42 10.48
C VAL A 262 42.46 -36.49 9.61
N GLU A 263 43.44 -35.88 10.28
CA GLU A 263 44.68 -35.29 9.75
C GLU A 263 45.30 -36.11 8.62
N GLU A 264 45.49 -35.49 7.45
CA GLU A 264 46.62 -35.77 6.58
C GLU A 264 46.98 -34.50 5.77
N GLU A 265 47.99 -33.78 6.28
CA GLU A 265 48.85 -32.84 5.53
C GLU A 265 49.96 -33.63 4.79
N PRO A 266 50.74 -33.03 3.88
CA PRO A 266 50.44 -31.98 2.89
C PRO A 266 51.10 -32.25 1.51
N ALA A 267 50.69 -31.55 0.44
CA ALA A 267 51.58 -31.29 -0.69
C ALA A 267 51.17 -30.01 -1.45
N ALA A 268 52.13 -29.08 -1.49
CA ALA A 268 52.08 -27.80 -2.14
C ALA A 268 51.95 -27.88 -3.66
N GLU A 269 51.24 -26.93 -4.27
CA GLU A 269 51.74 -26.29 -5.48
C GLU A 269 51.10 -24.91 -5.69
N SER A 270 51.96 -23.90 -5.55
CA SER A 270 51.70 -22.50 -5.83
C SER A 270 51.61 -22.26 -7.34
N VAL A 271 50.50 -21.69 -7.82
CA VAL A 271 50.46 -21.04 -9.13
C VAL A 271 50.09 -19.58 -8.95
N VAL A 272 51.13 -18.75 -9.07
CA VAL A 272 51.09 -17.31 -9.26
C VAL A 272 50.55 -17.04 -10.67
N VAL A 273 49.44 -16.31 -10.79
CA VAL A 273 49.09 -15.63 -12.04
C VAL A 273 48.92 -14.14 -11.76
N THR A 274 49.89 -13.41 -12.29
CA THR A 274 50.04 -11.96 -12.32
C THR A 274 49.37 -11.36 -13.57
N TYR A 275 49.17 -10.04 -13.47
CA TYR A 275 48.89 -9.04 -14.53
C TYR A 275 47.41 -8.91 -14.94
N LYS A 276 46.83 -7.72 -15.07
CA LYS A 276 47.39 -6.48 -15.65
C LYS A 276 46.55 -5.26 -15.19
N GLU A 277 47.20 -4.24 -14.64
CA GLU A 277 46.67 -2.88 -14.57
C GLU A 277 46.70 -2.28 -15.99
N GLU A 278 45.56 -1.78 -16.47
CA GLU A 278 45.49 -0.85 -17.60
C GLU A 278 45.26 0.55 -17.03
N GLU A 279 46.33 1.34 -17.08
CA GLU A 279 46.31 2.79 -16.92
C GLU A 279 45.84 3.50 -18.21
N ALA A 280 45.27 4.68 -17.97
CA ALA A 280 45.27 5.88 -18.82
C ALA A 280 44.34 5.93 -20.04
N THR A 281 43.45 6.92 -20.03
CA THR A 281 43.70 8.18 -20.75
C THR A 281 42.76 9.27 -20.23
N ASP A 282 43.34 10.27 -19.54
CA ASP A 282 42.80 11.63 -19.44
C ASP A 282 42.90 12.27 -20.83
N ASP A 283 41.79 12.80 -21.34
CA ASP A 283 41.76 13.64 -22.54
C ASP A 283 41.29 15.03 -22.11
N GLU A 284 42.27 15.89 -21.84
CA GLU A 284 42.11 17.34 -21.69
C GLU A 284 41.83 17.95 -23.07
N ALA A 285 40.64 18.54 -23.24
CA ALA A 285 40.38 19.46 -24.34
C ALA A 285 40.11 20.86 -23.79
N GLU A 286 41.20 21.60 -23.60
CA GLU A 286 41.18 23.06 -23.55
C GLU A 286 40.70 23.59 -24.92
N GLY A 287 39.72 24.49 -24.87
CA GLY A 287 39.20 25.21 -26.02
C GLY A 287 38.81 26.62 -25.63
N GLU A 288 39.82 27.45 -25.34
CA GLU A 288 39.72 28.90 -25.46
C GLU A 288 39.44 29.26 -26.92
N ASP A 289 38.38 30.01 -27.21
CA ASP A 289 38.49 31.14 -28.14
C ASP A 289 37.39 32.18 -27.90
N SER A 290 37.82 33.38 -27.50
CA SER A 290 37.06 34.64 -27.60
C SER A 290 37.32 35.23 -28.99
N PRO A 291 36.46 36.06 -29.61
CA PRO A 291 36.42 37.49 -29.26
C PRO A 291 35.01 38.12 -29.43
N LYS A 292 34.56 39.00 -28.52
CA LYS A 292 34.70 40.48 -28.59
C LYS A 292 34.59 41.06 -30.01
N GLU A 293 33.41 41.59 -30.34
CA GLU A 293 33.19 42.96 -30.86
C GLU A 293 31.85 43.48 -30.35
#